data_AF-A0A0F7M5B6-F1
#
_entry.id   AF-A0A0F7M5B6-F1
#
_cell.length_a   1.000
_cell.length_b   1.000
_cell.length_c   1.000
_cell.angle_alpha   90.00
_cell.angle_beta   90.00
_cell.angle_gamma   90.00
#
_symmetry.space_group_name_H-M   'P 1'
#
loop_
_entity.id
_entity.type
_entity.pdbx_description
1 polymer ?
#
loop_
_entity_poly.entity_id
_entity_poly.type
_entity_poly.pdbx_seq_one_letter_code
_entity_poly.pdbx_strand_id
1 'polypeptide(L)'
;MSLHPNFDAETAGRPLRELPSTDNFLVICIRLWAQEHCHDARTESAPDWRSGFAAVGLSSSAQQHFNTLLAVIFTASRPAPMVKYYACPVASPDEHWLLACVTLAQHDNETRLNLALAERLSESNQQLVVTLLRNLSQAMLDAGLHLSRANTAALYPRLHIYRSASVASTSQTLH
;
A
#
# COMPACT_ATOMS: atom_id res chain seq x y z
N MET A 1 26.21 25.63 16.38
CA MET A 1 25.68 24.34 16.85
C MET A 1 24.21 24.30 16.46
N SER A 2 23.90 23.77 15.29
CA SER A 2 22.53 23.74 14.77
C SER A 2 21.79 22.57 15.40
N LEU A 3 20.76 22.87 16.17
CA LEU A 3 19.77 21.92 16.65
C LEU A 3 18.98 21.42 15.43
N HIS A 4 19.33 20.24 14.93
CA HIS A 4 18.44 19.50 14.04
C HIS A 4 17.20 19.08 14.85
N PRO A 5 15.97 19.44 14.42
CA PRO A 5 14.78 18.91 15.05
C PRO A 5 14.75 17.39 14.84
N ASN A 6 14.61 16.69 15.97
CA ASN A 6 14.52 15.25 16.08
C ASN A 6 13.18 14.77 15.48
N PHE A 7 13.20 14.26 14.25
CA PHE A 7 12.03 13.74 13.51
C PHE A 7 11.71 12.28 13.85
N ASP A 8 12.42 11.65 14.79
CA ASP A 8 12.41 10.19 14.94
C ASP A 8 11.33 9.62 15.89
N ALA A 9 10.54 10.45 16.57
CA ALA A 9 9.63 9.97 17.63
C ALA A 9 8.18 9.64 17.18
N GLU A 10 7.66 10.22 16.10
CA GLU A 10 6.27 9.99 15.64
C GLU A 10 6.13 9.00 14.46
N THR A 11 7.26 8.46 13.98
CA THR A 11 7.31 7.58 12.80
C THR A 11 7.79 6.17 13.15
N ALA A 12 7.43 5.65 14.32
CA ALA A 12 7.75 4.27 14.70
C ALA A 12 6.89 3.30 13.85
N GLY A 13 7.39 2.91 12.68
CA GLY A 13 6.75 1.91 11.83
C GLY A 13 6.49 0.61 12.60
N ARG A 14 5.36 -0.06 12.32
CA ARG A 14 5.01 -1.32 12.97
C ARG A 14 6.05 -2.41 12.66
N PRO A 15 6.55 -3.16 13.65
CA PRO A 15 7.44 -4.29 13.40
C PRO A 15 6.76 -5.34 12.51
N LEU A 16 7.47 -5.82 11.49
CA LEU A 16 6.98 -6.85 10.56
C LEU A 16 6.60 -8.15 11.27
N ARG A 17 7.32 -8.50 12.34
CA ARG A 17 7.02 -9.68 13.18
C ARG A 17 5.68 -9.59 13.91
N GLU A 18 5.12 -8.39 14.04
CA GLU A 18 3.82 -8.15 14.70
C GLU A 18 2.68 -8.06 13.68
N LEU A 19 3.00 -8.12 12.39
CA LEU A 19 1.99 -8.24 11.35
C LEU A 19 1.50 -9.68 11.25
N PRO A 20 0.19 -9.90 11.03
CA PRO A 20 -0.35 -11.19 10.63
C PRO A 20 0.41 -11.78 9.44
N SER A 21 0.50 -13.10 9.36
CA SER A 21 1.32 -13.79 8.35
C SER A 21 1.02 -13.35 6.91
N THR A 22 -0.26 -13.16 6.56
CA THR A 22 -0.68 -12.68 5.24
C THR A 22 -0.24 -11.24 4.96
N ASP A 23 -0.37 -10.36 5.96
CA ASP A 23 0.04 -8.96 5.88
C ASP A 23 1.56 -8.87 5.68
N ASN A 24 2.32 -9.64 6.46
CA ASN A 24 3.77 -9.73 6.35
C ASN A 24 4.21 -10.27 4.98
N PHE A 25 3.57 -11.36 4.51
CA PHE A 25 3.80 -11.91 3.17
C PHE A 25 3.66 -10.84 2.08
N LEU A 26 2.58 -10.07 2.11
CA LEU A 26 2.33 -9.04 1.10
C LEU A 26 3.36 -7.92 1.16
N VAL A 27 3.75 -7.45 2.36
CA VAL A 27 4.82 -6.46 2.52
C VAL A 27 6.14 -6.97 1.97
N ILE A 28 6.53 -8.21 2.26
CA ILE A 28 7.75 -8.81 1.74
C ILE A 28 7.72 -8.83 0.19
N CYS A 29 6.60 -9.23 -0.41
CA CYS A 29 6.46 -9.25 -1.86
C CYS A 29 6.57 -7.85 -2.47
N ILE A 30 5.97 -6.83 -1.84
CA ILE A 30 6.06 -5.43 -2.28
C ILE A 30 7.53 -4.97 -2.28
N ARG A 31 8.28 -5.29 -1.22
CA ARG A 31 9.68 -4.89 -1.09
C ARG A 31 10.59 -5.59 -2.09
N LEU A 32 10.40 -6.90 -2.28
CA LEU A 32 11.16 -7.67 -3.27
C LEU A 32 10.87 -7.18 -4.69
N TRP A 33 9.60 -6.87 -5.00
CA TRP A 33 9.23 -6.28 -6.29
C TRP A 33 9.91 -4.92 -6.50
N ALA A 34 9.89 -4.04 -5.50
CA ALA A 34 10.49 -2.71 -5.60
C ALA A 34 12.02 -2.77 -5.63
N GLN A 35 12.64 -3.76 -4.98
CA GLN A 35 14.06 -4.02 -5.12
C GLN A 35 14.42 -4.46 -6.54
N GLU A 36 13.59 -5.31 -7.16
CA GLU A 36 13.79 -5.75 -8.54
C GLU A 36 13.63 -4.62 -9.57
N HIS A 37 12.67 -3.70 -9.36
CA HIS A 37 12.26 -2.74 -10.40
C HIS A 37 12.66 -1.28 -10.14
N CYS A 38 12.92 -0.89 -8.90
CA CYS A 38 13.16 0.51 -8.54
C CYS A 38 14.57 0.77 -8.00
N HIS A 39 15.32 -0.27 -7.64
CA HIS A 39 16.69 -0.15 -7.15
C HIS A 39 17.65 -0.71 -8.19
N ASP A 40 18.69 0.05 -8.54
CA ASP A 40 19.72 -0.36 -9.52
C ASP A 40 20.54 -1.58 -9.08
N ALA A 41 20.42 -2.00 -7.82
CA ALA A 41 21.11 -3.15 -7.26
C ALA A 41 20.17 -4.35 -7.14
N ARG A 42 20.05 -5.13 -8.22
CA ARG A 42 19.70 -6.55 -8.07
C ARG A 42 20.79 -7.19 -7.22
N THR A 43 20.53 -7.38 -5.94
CA THR A 43 21.35 -8.26 -5.11
C THR A 43 21.04 -9.68 -5.58
N GLU A 44 21.99 -10.36 -6.22
CA GLU A 44 21.80 -11.71 -6.80
C GLU A 44 21.25 -12.74 -5.80
N SER A 45 21.27 -12.44 -4.51
CA SER A 45 20.79 -13.28 -3.41
C SER A 45 19.37 -12.98 -2.91
N ALA A 46 18.67 -11.98 -3.44
CA ALA A 46 17.31 -11.69 -2.98
C ALA A 46 16.32 -12.77 -3.48
N PRO A 47 15.41 -13.29 -2.63
CA PRO A 47 14.38 -14.21 -3.06
C PRO A 47 13.48 -13.63 -4.17
N ASP A 48 13.01 -14.47 -5.09
CA ASP A 48 12.03 -14.08 -6.10
C ASP A 48 10.62 -13.99 -5.49
N TRP A 49 10.00 -12.82 -5.54
CA TRP A 49 8.65 -12.60 -5.01
C TRP A 49 7.60 -13.48 -5.70
N ARG A 50 7.82 -13.89 -6.95
CA ARG A 50 6.92 -14.79 -7.68
C ARG A 50 6.89 -16.19 -7.07
N SER A 51 8.03 -16.62 -6.54
CA SER A 51 8.13 -17.89 -5.81
C SER A 51 7.31 -17.85 -4.52
N GLY A 52 7.26 -16.69 -3.85
CA GLY A 52 6.36 -16.45 -2.71
C GLY A 52 4.88 -16.60 -3.09
N PHE A 53 4.45 -16.00 -4.20
CA PHE A 53 3.09 -16.13 -4.71
C PHE A 53 2.73 -17.60 -5.02
N ALA A 54 3.62 -18.32 -5.71
CA ALA A 54 3.40 -19.73 -6.02
C ALA A 54 3.29 -20.59 -4.74
N ALA A 55 4.12 -20.32 -3.73
CA ALA A 55 4.13 -21.06 -2.46
C ALA A 55 2.82 -20.91 -1.66
N VAL A 56 2.09 -19.80 -1.84
CA VAL A 56 0.78 -19.57 -1.18
C VAL A 56 -0.41 -19.87 -2.10
N GLY A 57 -0.18 -20.52 -3.24
CA GLY A 57 -1.24 -20.93 -4.16
C GLY A 57 -1.80 -19.82 -5.06
N LEU A 58 -1.15 -18.66 -5.15
CA LEU A 58 -1.57 -17.59 -6.05
C LEU A 58 -1.16 -17.89 -7.50
N SER A 59 -2.12 -17.74 -8.42
CA SER A 59 -1.92 -18.02 -9.85
C SER A 59 -0.95 -17.04 -10.52
N SER A 60 -0.45 -17.42 -11.70
CA SER A 60 0.34 -16.52 -12.56
C SER A 60 -0.42 -15.26 -12.96
N SER A 61 -1.73 -15.34 -13.12
CA SER A 61 -2.59 -14.17 -13.36
C SER A 61 -2.57 -13.21 -12.15
N ALA A 62 -2.63 -13.73 -10.92
CA ALA A 62 -2.51 -12.91 -9.72
C ALA A 62 -1.15 -12.20 -9.63
N GLN A 63 -0.06 -12.90 -10.00
CA GLN A 63 1.28 -12.31 -10.10
C GLN A 63 1.33 -11.17 -11.13
N GLN A 64 0.68 -11.34 -12.28
CA GLN A 64 0.60 -10.30 -13.30
C GLN A 64 -0.19 -9.09 -12.80
N HIS A 65 -1.35 -9.29 -12.16
CA HIS A 65 -2.12 -8.20 -11.55
C HIS A 65 -1.30 -7.45 -10.49
N PHE A 66 -0.59 -8.16 -9.62
CA PHE A 66 0.30 -7.57 -8.62
C PHE A 66 1.42 -6.74 -9.26
N ASN A 67 2.10 -7.29 -10.27
CA ASN A 67 3.16 -6.59 -10.99
C ASN A 67 2.66 -5.31 -11.67
N THR A 68 1.55 -5.40 -12.41
CA THR A 68 0.95 -4.24 -13.09
C THR A 68 0.45 -3.21 -12.08
N LEU A 69 -0.16 -3.64 -10.97
CA LEU A 69 -0.62 -2.77 -9.89
C LEU A 69 0.54 -1.93 -9.35
N LEU A 70 1.64 -2.56 -8.94
CA LEU A 70 2.77 -1.85 -8.38
C LEU A 70 3.47 -0.97 -9.42
N ALA A 71 3.60 -1.42 -10.66
CA ALA A 71 4.14 -0.60 -11.74
C ALA A 71 3.34 0.70 -11.93
N VAL A 72 2.00 0.61 -11.97
CA VAL A 72 1.12 1.79 -12.07
C VAL A 72 1.26 2.67 -10.83
N ILE A 73 1.18 2.09 -9.62
CA ILE A 73 1.27 2.87 -8.38
C ILE A 73 2.61 3.61 -8.28
N PHE A 74 3.74 2.95 -8.55
CA PHE A 74 5.06 3.59 -8.43
C PHE A 74 5.30 4.67 -9.48
N THR A 75 4.75 4.51 -10.68
CA THR A 75 4.92 5.48 -11.78
C THR A 75 3.96 6.67 -11.66
N ALA A 76 2.72 6.43 -11.26
CA ALA A 76 1.64 7.43 -11.24
C ALA A 76 1.52 8.19 -9.91
N SER A 77 1.94 7.60 -8.78
CA SER A 77 1.77 8.26 -7.47
C SER A 77 2.63 9.50 -7.33
N ARG A 78 2.08 10.53 -6.68
CA ARG A 78 2.82 11.74 -6.29
C ARG A 78 2.59 12.03 -4.81
N PRO A 79 3.63 11.98 -3.95
CA PRO A 79 4.99 11.51 -4.24
C PRO A 79 5.03 10.00 -4.53
N ALA A 80 6.10 9.55 -5.20
CA ALA A 80 6.34 8.13 -5.44
C ALA A 80 6.42 7.36 -4.10
N PRO A 81 5.93 6.11 -4.02
CA PRO A 81 5.94 5.34 -2.79
C PRO A 81 7.36 5.02 -2.33
N MET A 82 7.62 5.20 -1.04
CA MET A 82 8.87 4.81 -0.39
C MET A 82 8.69 3.51 0.39
N VAL A 83 9.24 2.43 -0.15
CA VAL A 83 9.27 1.12 0.50
C VAL A 83 10.66 0.83 1.05
N LYS A 84 10.75 0.01 2.09
CA LYS A 84 12.02 -0.35 2.72
C LYS A 84 12.67 -1.52 2.00
N TYR A 85 13.97 -1.71 2.26
CA TYR A 85 14.68 -2.94 1.89
C TYR A 85 14.02 -4.16 2.54
N TYR A 86 14.03 -5.33 1.86
CA TYR A 86 13.28 -6.50 2.29
C TYR A 86 13.62 -6.96 3.72
N ALA A 87 14.89 -6.88 4.14
CA ALA A 87 15.32 -7.29 5.48
C ALA A 87 15.06 -6.25 6.59
N CYS A 88 14.48 -5.08 6.26
CA CYS A 88 14.16 -4.07 7.26
C CYS A 88 13.09 -4.61 8.24
N PRO A 89 13.27 -4.53 9.56
CA PRO A 89 12.35 -5.16 10.51
C PRO A 89 11.04 -4.38 10.72
N VAL A 90 10.90 -3.19 10.15
CA VAL A 90 9.75 -2.28 10.35
C VAL A 90 9.14 -1.87 9.02
N ALA A 91 7.81 -1.79 8.95
CA ALA A 91 7.09 -1.36 7.76
C ALA A 91 7.01 0.17 7.61
N SER A 92 7.16 0.70 6.40
CA SER A 92 7.05 2.14 6.10
C SER A 92 5.58 2.60 6.10
N PRO A 93 5.30 3.91 6.24
CA PRO A 93 3.94 4.43 6.08
C PRO A 93 3.31 4.09 4.71
N ASP A 94 4.11 4.05 3.65
CA ASP A 94 3.63 3.72 2.31
C ASP A 94 3.33 2.23 2.14
N GLU A 95 4.09 1.36 2.80
CA GLU A 95 3.77 -0.08 2.87
C GLU A 95 2.45 -0.32 3.61
N HIS A 96 2.21 0.41 4.71
CA HIS A 96 0.92 0.36 5.41
C HIS A 96 -0.22 0.91 4.55
N TRP A 97 0.00 1.98 3.79
CA TRP A 97 -1.00 2.51 2.85
C TRP A 97 -1.35 1.48 1.76
N LEU A 98 -0.36 0.81 1.17
CA LEU A 98 -0.57 -0.27 0.20
C LEU A 98 -1.37 -1.44 0.81
N LEU A 99 -1.00 -1.89 2.02
CA LEU A 99 -1.75 -2.91 2.75
C LEU A 99 -3.20 -2.49 2.98
N ALA A 100 -3.42 -1.23 3.36
CA ALA A 100 -4.76 -0.71 3.60
C ALA A 100 -5.59 -0.68 2.30
N CYS A 101 -5.02 -0.29 1.16
CA CYS A 101 -5.70 -0.34 -0.14
C CYS A 101 -6.16 -1.76 -0.50
N VAL A 102 -5.29 -2.77 -0.35
CA VAL A 102 -5.67 -4.17 -0.62
C VAL A 102 -6.71 -4.66 0.39
N THR A 103 -6.57 -4.28 1.67
CA THR A 103 -7.55 -4.62 2.71
C THR A 103 -8.94 -4.03 2.43
N LEU A 104 -9.02 -2.78 1.95
CA LEU A 104 -10.28 -2.15 1.56
C LEU A 104 -10.90 -2.84 0.34
N ALA A 105 -10.08 -3.25 -0.63
CA ALA A 105 -10.54 -3.99 -1.80
C ALA A 105 -11.06 -5.40 -1.45
N GLN A 106 -10.44 -6.09 -0.47
CA GLN A 106 -10.96 -7.38 0.05
C GLN A 106 -12.29 -7.27 0.82
N HIS A 107 -12.67 -6.08 1.26
CA HIS A 107 -13.86 -5.84 2.08
C HIS A 107 -14.91 -4.95 1.39
N ASP A 108 -14.82 -4.81 0.06
CA ASP A 108 -15.75 -4.07 -0.80
C ASP A 108 -16.06 -2.65 -0.30
N ASN A 109 -15.04 -1.95 0.21
CA ASN A 109 -15.19 -0.58 0.68
C ASN A 109 -14.69 0.41 -0.36
N GLU A 110 -15.38 0.45 -1.50
CA GLU A 110 -14.99 1.24 -2.67
C GLU A 110 -14.87 2.74 -2.37
N THR A 111 -15.78 3.31 -1.59
CA THR A 111 -15.72 4.73 -1.21
C THR A 111 -14.44 5.08 -0.48
N ARG A 112 -14.03 4.28 0.52
CA ARG A 112 -12.79 4.55 1.26
C ARG A 112 -11.56 4.23 0.44
N LEU A 113 -11.64 3.24 -0.45
CA LEU A 113 -10.55 2.91 -1.35
C LEU A 113 -10.27 4.08 -2.30
N ASN A 114 -11.31 4.58 -2.97
CA ASN A 114 -11.19 5.74 -3.86
C ASN A 114 -10.62 6.95 -3.14
N LEU A 115 -11.09 7.22 -1.91
CA LEU A 115 -10.56 8.33 -1.11
C LEU A 115 -9.07 8.16 -0.79
N ALA A 116 -8.63 6.95 -0.40
CA ALA A 116 -7.23 6.66 -0.12
C ALA A 116 -6.33 6.75 -1.36
N LEU A 117 -6.87 6.43 -2.54
CA LEU A 117 -6.13 6.53 -3.82
C LEU A 117 -6.07 7.98 -4.32
N ALA A 118 -7.12 8.78 -4.12
CA ALA A 118 -7.20 10.17 -4.53
C ALA A 118 -6.15 11.07 -3.87
N GLU A 119 -5.61 10.67 -2.71
CA GLU A 119 -4.50 11.38 -2.06
C GLU A 119 -3.20 11.36 -2.89
N ARG A 120 -3.05 10.41 -3.83
CA ARG A 120 -1.78 10.17 -4.54
C ARG A 120 -1.91 10.05 -6.05
N LEU A 121 -3.10 9.76 -6.57
CA LEU A 121 -3.34 9.40 -7.97
C LEU A 121 -4.35 10.34 -8.62
N SER A 122 -4.16 10.62 -9.92
CA SER A 122 -5.20 11.22 -10.76
C SER A 122 -6.38 10.26 -10.92
N GLU A 123 -7.57 10.81 -11.18
CA GLU A 123 -8.81 10.03 -11.36
C GLU A 123 -8.68 8.90 -12.40
N SER A 124 -8.04 9.18 -13.53
CA SER A 124 -7.76 8.18 -14.57
C SER A 124 -6.94 6.98 -14.06
N ASN A 125 -5.93 7.24 -13.21
CA ASN A 125 -5.11 6.18 -12.63
C ASN A 125 -5.84 5.46 -11.49
N GLN A 126 -6.75 6.14 -10.77
CA GLN A 126 -7.56 5.51 -9.73
C GLN A 126 -8.43 4.38 -10.30
N GLN A 127 -9.14 4.61 -11.41
CA GLN A 127 -10.01 3.60 -12.03
C GLN A 127 -9.24 2.33 -12.42
N LEU A 128 -8.05 2.50 -13.00
CA LEU A 128 -7.16 1.38 -13.34
C LEU A 128 -6.68 0.65 -12.08
N VAL A 129 -6.22 1.37 -11.07
CA VAL A 129 -5.72 0.80 -9.82
C VAL A 129 -6.81 0.07 -9.05
N VAL A 130 -8.04 0.58 -9.00
CA VAL A 130 -9.19 -0.09 -8.38
C VAL A 130 -9.46 -1.44 -9.04
N THR A 131 -9.43 -1.50 -10.37
CA THR A 131 -9.65 -2.75 -11.12
C THR A 131 -8.57 -3.78 -10.79
N LEU A 132 -7.29 -3.35 -10.79
CA LEU A 132 -6.17 -4.22 -10.46
C LEU A 132 -6.20 -4.70 -9.01
N LEU A 133 -6.56 -3.81 -8.07
CA LEU A 133 -6.73 -4.14 -6.65
C LEU A 133 -7.85 -5.15 -6.44
N ARG A 134 -8.99 -5.00 -7.13
CA ARG A 134 -10.12 -5.95 -7.07
C ARG A 134 -9.69 -7.33 -7.55
N ASN A 135 -9.03 -7.41 -8.70
CA ASN A 135 -8.57 -8.70 -9.26
C ASN A 135 -7.54 -9.39 -8.36
N LEU A 136 -6.56 -8.64 -7.83
CA LEU A 136 -5.59 -9.18 -6.88
C LEU A 136 -6.26 -9.62 -5.57
N SER A 137 -7.15 -8.79 -5.04
CA SER A 137 -7.86 -9.06 -3.78
C SER A 137 -8.74 -10.29 -3.89
N GLN A 138 -9.45 -10.45 -5.01
CA GLN A 138 -10.25 -11.65 -5.27
C GLN A 138 -9.37 -12.89 -5.35
N ALA A 139 -8.26 -12.84 -6.09
CA ALA A 139 -7.32 -13.97 -6.17
C ALA A 139 -6.74 -14.34 -4.79
N MET A 140 -6.46 -13.36 -3.94
CA MET A 140 -6.04 -13.58 -2.56
C MET A 140 -7.15 -14.25 -1.73
N LEU A 141 -8.39 -13.77 -1.82
CA LEU A 141 -9.52 -14.37 -1.12
C LEU A 141 -9.77 -15.81 -1.56
N ASP A 142 -9.69 -16.09 -2.87
CA ASP A 142 -9.85 -17.44 -3.43
C ASP A 142 -8.75 -18.40 -2.94
N ALA A 143 -7.55 -17.87 -2.66
CA ALA A 143 -6.43 -18.61 -2.05
C ALA A 143 -6.50 -18.69 -0.51
N GLY A 144 -7.55 -18.16 0.13
CA GLY A 144 -7.70 -18.12 1.59
C GLY A 144 -6.80 -17.10 2.30
N LEU A 145 -6.24 -16.14 1.56
CA LEU A 145 -5.34 -15.11 2.06
C LEU A 145 -6.14 -13.87 2.47
N HIS A 146 -6.44 -13.77 3.75
CA HIS A 146 -7.16 -12.62 4.33
C HIS A 146 -6.18 -11.64 4.98
N LEU A 147 -6.29 -10.36 4.61
CA LEU A 147 -5.60 -9.28 5.29
C LEU A 147 -6.36 -8.83 6.53
N SER A 148 -5.62 -8.35 7.53
CA SER A 148 -6.24 -7.84 8.75
C SER A 148 -6.97 -6.51 8.51
N ARG A 149 -8.23 -6.44 8.96
CA ARG A 149 -9.02 -5.20 8.96
C ARG A 149 -8.35 -4.05 9.72
N ALA A 150 -7.48 -4.37 10.67
CA ALA A 150 -6.70 -3.39 11.42
C ALA A 150 -5.80 -2.53 10.51
N ASN A 151 -5.42 -3.02 9.33
CA ASN A 151 -4.61 -2.26 8.37
C ASN A 151 -5.29 -0.97 7.91
N THR A 152 -6.63 -0.96 7.85
CA THR A 152 -7.38 0.24 7.48
C THR A 152 -7.24 1.37 8.49
N ALA A 153 -6.85 1.07 9.74
CA ALA A 153 -6.57 2.07 10.78
C ALA A 153 -5.46 3.06 10.37
N ALA A 154 -4.50 2.61 9.54
CA ALA A 154 -3.40 3.44 9.05
C ALA A 154 -3.84 4.59 8.13
N LEU A 155 -5.06 4.53 7.58
CA LEU A 155 -5.60 5.59 6.71
C LEU A 155 -6.24 6.74 7.51
N TYR A 156 -6.66 6.51 8.75
CA TYR A 156 -7.44 7.48 9.51
C TYR A 156 -6.71 8.79 9.85
N PRO A 157 -5.38 8.84 10.10
CA PRO A 157 -4.67 10.11 10.29
C PRO A 157 -4.69 11.03 9.06
N ARG A 158 -4.84 10.47 7.83
CA ARG A 158 -4.82 11.24 6.57
C ARG A 158 -6.22 11.67 6.11
N LEU A 159 -7.24 10.86 6.41
CA LEU A 159 -8.63 11.11 6.02
C LEU A 159 -9.36 12.19 6.85
N HIS A 160 -8.90 12.49 8.08
CA HIS A 160 -9.53 13.53 8.91
C HIS A 160 -9.33 14.96 8.39
N ILE A 161 -8.34 15.20 7.52
CA ILE A 161 -8.07 16.53 6.95
C ILE A 161 -9.15 16.91 5.92
N TYR A 162 -9.68 15.95 5.16
CA TYR A 162 -10.71 16.21 4.14
C TYR A 162 -12.10 16.52 4.71
N ARG A 163 -12.46 15.99 5.89
CA ARG A 163 -13.75 16.28 6.52
C ARG A 163 -13.82 17.72 7.05
N SER A 164 -12.70 18.30 7.48
CA SER A 164 -12.63 19.67 7.96
C SER A 164 -12.61 20.71 6.83
N ALA A 165 -11.99 20.38 5.68
CA ALA A 165 -11.96 21.26 4.52
C ALA A 165 -13.32 21.33 3.77
N SER A 166 -14.04 20.20 3.68
CA SER A 166 -15.35 20.17 3.00
C SER A 166 -16.45 20.91 3.76
N VAL A 167 -16.37 21.03 5.09
CA VAL A 167 -17.36 21.76 5.91
C VAL A 167 -17.04 23.26 5.95
N ALA A 168 -15.77 23.65 5.77
CA ALA A 168 -15.35 25.05 5.73
C ALA A 168 -15.78 25.75 4.43
N SER A 169 -15.73 25.07 3.28
CA SER A 169 -16.14 25.69 1.99
C SER A 169 -17.64 25.90 1.82
N THR A 170 -18.50 25.22 2.59
CA THR A 170 -19.97 25.43 2.52
C THR A 170 -20.44 26.60 3.39
N SER A 171 -19.57 27.17 4.23
CA SER A 171 -19.94 28.25 5.16
C SER A 171 -19.53 29.65 4.68
N GLN A 172 -18.95 29.80 3.48
CA GLN A 172 -18.46 31.08 2.96
C GLN A 172 -19.29 31.69 1.82
N THR A 173 -20.51 31.21 1.56
CA THR A 173 -21.39 31.76 0.51
C THR A 173 -22.72 32.28 1.03
N LEU A 174 -22.72 32.88 2.22
CA LEU A 174 -23.83 33.69 2.74
C LEU A 174 -23.26 34.86 3.54
N HIS A 175 -22.89 35.95 2.87
CA HIS A 175 -23.07 37.32 3.35
C HIS A 175 -22.85 38.34 2.24
#